data_AF-A0A1V8TVK1-F1
#
_entry.id   AF-A0A1V8TVK1-F1
#
_cell.length_a   1.000
_cell.length_b   1.000
_cell.length_c   1.000
_cell.angle_alpha   90.00
_cell.angle_beta   90.00
_cell.angle_gamma   90.00
#
_symmetry.space_group_name_H-M   'P 1'
#
loop_
_entity.id
_entity.type
_entity.pdbx_description
1 polymer ?
#
loop_
_entity_poly.entity_id
_entity_poly.type
_entity_poly.pdbx_seq_one_letter_code
_entity_poly.pdbx_strand_id
1 'polypeptide(L)'
;VNLTTDATRGGLKHVIHTGVLNPYSVAIAEKAVMSMDNVNGRLKNFPGHKFTRSDDRKAQAAFEALIGSPNVSGTAWLLIQHFEAVGKKTIKSVTIWNPDPAPAVPKLTDMGNWNENMNLLIELAPLEDVQDTRRRSRL
;
A
#
# COMPACT_ATOMS: atom_id res chain seq x y z
N VAL A 1 -11.71 22.34 -23.81
CA VAL A 1 -10.70 21.28 -23.98
C VAL A 1 -11.07 20.15 -23.04
N ASN A 2 -11.55 19.02 -23.56
CA ASN A 2 -11.78 17.82 -22.74
C ASN A 2 -10.41 17.21 -22.43
N LEU A 3 -9.93 17.40 -21.21
CA LEU A 3 -8.60 16.97 -20.75
C LEU A 3 -8.44 15.45 -20.64
N THR A 4 -9.50 14.66 -20.84
CA THR A 4 -9.46 13.20 -20.73
C THR A 4 -10.39 12.52 -21.73
N THR A 5 -9.84 11.65 -22.57
CA THR A 5 -10.57 10.63 -23.37
C THR A 5 -10.68 9.32 -22.58
N ASP A 6 -11.60 8.42 -22.92
CA ASP A 6 -11.72 7.11 -22.24
C ASP A 6 -10.41 6.30 -22.30
N ALA A 7 -9.63 6.43 -23.37
CA ALA A 7 -8.29 5.86 -23.50
C ALA A 7 -7.29 6.41 -22.45
N THR A 8 -7.42 7.70 -22.06
CA THR A 8 -6.59 8.31 -21.02
C THR A 8 -7.09 8.06 -19.59
N ARG A 9 -8.39 7.79 -19.39
CA ARG A 9 -8.97 7.53 -18.06
C ARG A 9 -8.56 6.16 -17.47
N GLY A 10 -8.28 5.17 -18.32
CA GLY A 10 -7.71 3.87 -17.91
C GLY A 10 -6.24 3.91 -17.45
N GLY A 11 -5.59 5.07 -17.51
CA GLY A 11 -4.17 5.27 -17.22
C GLY A 11 -3.80 5.36 -15.73
N LEU A 12 -4.76 5.24 -14.80
CA LEU A 12 -4.46 5.28 -13.37
C LEU A 12 -3.61 4.08 -12.96
N LYS A 13 -2.36 4.36 -12.58
CA LYS A 13 -1.34 3.36 -12.19
C LYS A 13 -0.90 3.46 -10.74
N HIS A 14 -1.03 4.66 -10.15
CA HIS A 14 -0.49 4.95 -8.83
C HIS A 14 -1.47 5.82 -8.04
N VAL A 15 -1.61 5.54 -6.75
CA VAL A 15 -2.25 6.43 -5.77
C VAL A 15 -1.24 6.66 -4.65
N ILE A 16 -1.00 7.92 -4.31
CA ILE A 16 -0.07 8.30 -3.25
C ILE A 16 -0.87 8.95 -2.12
N HIS A 17 -0.68 8.46 -0.90
CA HIS A 17 -1.12 9.14 0.32
C HIS A 17 0.10 9.65 1.05
N THR A 18 0.13 10.95 1.35
CA THR A 18 1.19 11.56 2.14
C THR A 18 0.68 11.95 3.52
N GLY A 19 1.54 11.86 4.54
CA GLY A 19 1.20 12.30 5.90
C GLY A 19 -0.01 11.57 6.49
N VAL A 20 -0.10 10.25 6.30
CA VAL A 20 -1.16 9.42 6.87
C VAL A 20 -0.98 9.37 8.38
N LEU A 21 -1.91 10.00 9.11
CA LEU A 21 -1.94 10.07 10.58
C LEU A 21 -2.95 9.10 11.21
N ASN A 22 -3.66 8.30 10.40
CA ASN A 22 -4.64 7.36 10.94
C ASN A 22 -3.91 6.31 11.79
N PRO A 23 -4.17 6.25 13.12
CA PRO A 23 -3.37 5.43 14.03
C PRO A 23 -3.50 3.94 13.74
N TYR A 24 -4.64 3.49 13.19
CA TYR A 24 -4.84 2.09 12.82
C TYR A 24 -4.06 1.72 11.57
N SER A 25 -4.10 2.56 10.53
CA SER A 25 -3.31 2.34 9.32
C SER A 25 -1.81 2.35 9.63
N VAL A 26 -1.35 3.26 10.48
CA VAL A 26 0.05 3.32 10.93
C VAL A 26 0.43 2.06 11.72
N ALA A 27 -0.36 1.65 12.71
CA ALA A 27 -0.08 0.45 13.51
C ALA A 27 -0.08 -0.86 12.66
N ILE A 28 -0.96 -0.95 11.66
CA ILE A 28 -0.96 -2.07 10.71
C ILE A 28 0.33 -2.06 9.88
N ALA A 29 0.77 -0.89 9.41
CA ALA A 29 1.99 -0.76 8.63
C ALA A 29 3.23 -1.13 9.45
N GLU A 30 3.29 -0.74 10.73
CA GLU A 30 4.35 -1.16 11.64
C GLU A 30 4.43 -2.67 11.79
N LYS A 31 3.28 -3.32 12.06
CA LYS A 31 3.20 -4.79 12.17
C LYS A 31 3.58 -5.48 10.86
N ALA A 32 3.17 -4.92 9.72
CA ALA A 32 3.53 -5.43 8.41
C ALA A 32 5.05 -5.36 8.20
N VAL A 33 5.69 -4.26 8.60
CA VAL A 33 7.16 -4.12 8.54
C VAL A 33 7.85 -5.06 9.53
N MET A 34 7.32 -5.25 10.73
CA MET A 34 7.85 -6.22 11.70
C MET A 34 7.89 -7.64 11.15
N SER A 35 6.94 -7.99 10.26
CA SER A 35 6.90 -9.29 9.61
C SER A 35 8.02 -9.52 8.58
N MET A 36 8.69 -8.46 8.14
CA MET A 36 9.82 -8.48 7.18
C MET A 36 11.18 -8.48 7.88
N ASP A 37 11.29 -9.17 9.03
CA ASP A 37 12.49 -9.23 9.87
C ASP A 37 12.98 -7.86 10.39
N ASN A 38 12.13 -6.83 10.37
CA ASN A 38 12.40 -5.54 10.98
C ASN A 38 11.77 -5.49 12.37
N VAL A 39 12.44 -6.09 13.35
CA VAL A 39 11.94 -6.31 14.72
C VAL A 39 11.37 -5.05 15.39
N ASN A 40 11.87 -3.88 14.99
CA ASN A 40 11.45 -2.60 15.55
C ASN A 40 10.31 -1.93 14.75
N GLY A 41 9.76 -2.52 13.69
CA GLY A 41 8.65 -1.94 12.90
C GLY A 41 8.95 -0.55 12.30
N ARG A 42 10.21 -0.14 12.26
CA ARG A 42 10.61 1.21 11.87
C ARG A 42 10.50 1.39 10.37
N LEU A 43 9.81 2.44 9.94
CA LEU A 43 9.74 2.78 8.53
C LEU A 43 11.09 3.32 8.04
N LYS A 44 11.50 2.85 6.86
CA LYS A 44 12.67 3.40 6.14
C LYS A 44 12.24 4.64 5.36
N ASN A 45 13.21 5.49 5.03
CA ASN A 45 13.00 6.56 4.04
C ASN A 45 12.66 5.95 2.68
N PHE A 46 12.09 6.75 1.78
CA PHE A 46 11.82 6.34 0.40
C PHE A 46 13.07 5.69 -0.23
N PRO A 47 12.97 4.55 -0.94
CA PRO A 47 11.74 3.90 -1.44
C PRO A 47 10.99 3.04 -0.42
N GLY A 48 11.42 2.99 0.84
CA GLY A 48 10.67 2.36 1.91
C GLY A 48 10.60 0.84 1.82
N HIS A 49 9.47 0.29 2.29
CA HIS A 49 9.17 -1.14 2.31
C HIS A 49 8.05 -1.43 1.32
N LYS A 50 8.29 -2.34 0.37
CA LYS A 50 7.33 -2.71 -0.68
C LYS A 50 6.71 -4.07 -0.37
N PHE A 51 5.38 -4.11 -0.40
CA PHE A 51 4.57 -5.30 -0.16
C PHE A 51 3.82 -5.67 -1.44
N THR A 52 3.91 -6.94 -1.81
CA THR A 52 3.19 -7.53 -2.95
C THR A 52 2.53 -8.82 -2.51
N ARG A 53 1.67 -9.37 -3.37
CA ARG A 53 1.28 -10.77 -3.22
C ARG A 53 2.52 -11.67 -3.17
N SER A 54 2.48 -12.69 -2.32
CA SER A 54 3.57 -13.61 -2.07
C SER A 54 3.02 -15.00 -1.76
N ASP A 55 3.82 -16.04 -2.04
CA ASP A 55 3.53 -17.41 -1.59
C ASP A 55 4.00 -17.65 -0.15
N ASP A 56 4.86 -16.78 0.38
CA ASP A 56 5.20 -16.80 1.81
C ASP A 56 4.02 -16.31 2.65
N ARG A 57 3.62 -17.14 3.63
CA ARG A 57 2.43 -16.89 4.45
C ARG A 57 2.52 -15.59 5.25
N LYS A 58 3.70 -15.24 5.79
CA LYS A 58 3.87 -14.03 6.60
C LYS A 58 3.80 -12.79 5.73
N ALA A 59 4.52 -12.78 4.61
CA ALA A 59 4.52 -11.70 3.63
C ALA A 59 3.13 -11.49 3.01
N GLN A 60 2.41 -12.58 2.70
CA GLN A 60 1.05 -12.50 2.18
C GLN A 60 0.07 -11.93 3.21
N ALA A 61 0.14 -12.39 4.47
CA ALA A 61 -0.70 -11.85 5.55
C ALA A 61 -0.41 -10.36 5.80
N ALA A 62 0.85 -9.93 5.72
CA ALA A 62 1.24 -8.52 5.84
C ALA A 62 0.67 -7.68 4.69
N PHE A 63 0.76 -8.18 3.46
CA PHE A 63 0.15 -7.52 2.30
C PHE A 63 -1.37 -7.40 2.46
N GLU A 64 -2.07 -8.49 2.81
CA GLU A 64 -3.52 -8.48 3.01
C GLU A 64 -3.96 -7.55 4.15
N ALA A 65 -3.22 -7.52 5.25
CA ALA A 65 -3.47 -6.59 6.35
C ALA A 65 -3.35 -5.13 5.91
N LEU A 66 -2.32 -4.80 5.10
CA LEU A 66 -2.17 -3.46 4.52
C LEU A 66 -3.34 -3.11 3.60
N ILE A 67 -3.80 -4.03 2.75
CA ILE A 67 -4.98 -3.83 1.90
C ILE A 67 -6.23 -3.53 2.73
N GLY A 68 -6.40 -4.24 3.84
CA GLY A 68 -7.52 -4.04 4.78
C GLY A 68 -7.41 -2.77 5.64
N SER A 69 -6.26 -2.09 5.65
CA SER A 69 -6.10 -0.88 6.44
C SER A 69 -7.03 0.25 5.96
N PRO A 70 -7.51 1.14 6.84
CA PRO A 70 -8.44 2.21 6.46
C PRO A 70 -8.03 3.04 5.24
N ASN A 71 -6.78 3.49 5.15
CA ASN A 71 -6.31 4.32 4.03
C ASN A 71 -6.22 3.56 2.69
N VAL A 72 -5.89 2.26 2.72
CA VAL A 72 -5.80 1.46 1.49
C VAL A 72 -7.17 0.95 1.06
N SER A 73 -8.00 0.48 2.00
CA SER A 73 -9.37 0.04 1.72
C SER A 73 -10.26 1.19 1.23
N GLY A 74 -10.08 2.41 1.74
CA GLY A 74 -10.73 3.60 1.18
C GLY A 74 -10.35 3.87 -0.28
N THR A 75 -9.08 3.62 -0.64
CA THR A 75 -8.65 3.68 -2.05
C THR A 75 -9.31 2.59 -2.88
N ALA A 76 -9.38 1.36 -2.37
CA ALA A 76 -10.07 0.27 -3.04
C ALA A 76 -11.55 0.58 -3.26
N TRP A 77 -12.22 1.18 -2.27
CA TRP A 77 -13.62 1.62 -2.39
C TRP A 77 -13.80 2.65 -3.51
N LEU A 78 -12.92 3.64 -3.60
CA LEU A 78 -12.95 4.63 -4.69
C LEU A 78 -12.81 3.97 -6.06
N LEU A 79 -11.87 3.03 -6.21
CA LEU A 79 -11.68 2.29 -7.47
C LEU A 79 -12.92 1.47 -7.85
N ILE A 80 -13.61 0.88 -6.86
CA ILE A 80 -14.86 0.14 -7.08
C ILE A 80 -15.98 1.08 -7.52
N GLN A 81 -16.16 2.22 -6.86
CA GLN A 81 -17.25 3.15 -7.17
C GLN A 81 -17.07 3.83 -8.54
N HIS A 82 -15.83 3.95 -9.02
CA HIS A 82 -15.52 4.65 -10.27
C HIS A 82 -14.95 3.74 -11.37
N PHE A 83 -15.23 2.43 -11.32
CA PHE A 83 -14.63 1.46 -12.26
C PHE A 83 -14.94 1.78 -13.74
N GLU A 84 -16.08 2.41 -14.04
CA GLU A 84 -16.42 2.83 -15.41
C GLU A 84 -15.46 3.91 -15.93
N ALA A 85 -15.00 4.79 -15.05
CA ALA A 85 -14.06 5.85 -15.39
C ALA A 85 -12.62 5.32 -15.41
N VAL A 86 -12.19 4.57 -14.39
CA VAL A 86 -10.76 4.19 -14.23
C VAL A 86 -10.42 2.81 -14.78
N GLY A 87 -11.42 2.05 -15.25
CA GLY A 87 -11.30 0.63 -15.60
C GLY A 87 -11.28 -0.28 -14.38
N LYS A 88 -11.42 -1.60 -14.60
CA LYS A 88 -11.33 -2.60 -13.52
C LYS A 88 -9.88 -2.74 -13.07
N LYS A 89 -9.55 -2.15 -11.92
CA LYS A 89 -8.21 -2.18 -11.32
C LYS A 89 -8.16 -3.07 -10.08
N THR A 90 -6.97 -3.57 -9.79
CA THR A 90 -6.60 -4.24 -8.55
C THR A 90 -5.33 -3.62 -8.00
N ILE A 91 -5.18 -3.67 -6.69
CA ILE A 91 -3.92 -3.31 -6.05
C ILE A 91 -2.88 -4.37 -6.38
N LYS A 92 -1.75 -3.92 -6.94
CA LYS A 92 -0.58 -4.73 -7.30
C LYS A 92 0.44 -4.77 -6.18
N SER A 93 0.71 -3.59 -5.60
CA SER A 93 1.65 -3.45 -4.50
C SER A 93 1.29 -2.26 -3.62
N VAL A 94 1.76 -2.30 -2.38
CA VAL A 94 1.71 -1.18 -1.44
C VAL A 94 3.13 -0.93 -0.95
N THR A 95 3.63 0.28 -1.16
CA THR A 95 4.93 0.72 -0.68
C THR A 95 4.71 1.74 0.42
N ILE A 96 5.39 1.56 1.56
CA ILE A 96 5.25 2.42 2.74
C ILE A 96 6.61 3.00 3.13
N TRP A 97 6.66 4.28 3.47
CA TRP A 97 7.90 4.92 3.90
C TRP A 97 7.64 5.99 4.96
N ASN A 98 8.71 6.32 5.67
CA ASN A 98 8.72 7.42 6.62
C ASN A 98 8.56 8.77 5.87
N PRO A 99 7.57 9.61 6.20
CA PRO A 99 7.39 10.93 5.60
C PRO A 99 8.54 11.86 5.91
N ASP A 100 9.09 11.72 7.10
CA ASP A 100 10.18 12.54 7.59
C ASP A 100 11.47 11.72 7.49
N PRO A 101 12.49 12.17 6.72
CA PRO A 101 13.79 11.52 6.75
C PRO A 101 14.30 11.61 8.20
N ALA A 102 14.37 10.46 8.88
CA ALA A 102 14.41 10.38 10.33
C ALA A 102 15.35 11.43 10.98
N PRO A 103 14.93 12.14 12.04
CA PRO A 103 15.86 12.93 12.84
C PRO A 103 16.91 12.01 13.48
N ALA A 104 18.08 12.58 13.82
CA ALA A 104 19.22 11.84 14.38
C ALA A 104 18.90 11.06 15.68
N VAL A 105 17.75 11.34 16.33
CA VAL A 105 17.29 10.67 17.54
C VAL A 105 15.96 9.94 17.27
N PRO A 106 15.89 8.61 17.47
CA PRO A 106 14.65 7.85 17.36
C PRO A 106 13.63 8.29 18.41
N LYS A 107 12.37 8.48 18.01
CA LYS A 107 11.25 8.72 18.93
C LYS A 107 10.43 7.45 19.07
N LEU A 108 10.31 6.95 20.30
CA LEU A 108 9.22 6.06 20.67
C LEU A 108 8.01 6.97 20.94
N THR A 109 6.92 6.78 20.21
CA THR A 109 5.72 7.61 20.35
C THR A 109 4.92 7.19 21.58
N ASP A 110 4.01 8.05 22.06
CA ASP A 110 3.22 7.84 23.27
C ASP A 110 2.41 6.52 23.29
N MET A 111 2.17 5.92 22.13
CA MET A 111 1.50 4.62 21.98
C MET A 111 2.43 3.40 22.00
N GLY A 112 3.74 3.59 22.26
CA GLY A 112 4.73 2.52 22.17
C GLY A 112 5.09 2.12 20.73
N ASN A 113 4.63 2.90 19.76
CA ASN A 113 4.84 2.72 18.33
C ASN A 113 6.03 3.57 17.84
N TRP A 114 6.67 3.18 16.75
CA TRP A 114 7.87 3.84 16.24
C TRP A 114 7.60 4.99 15.27
N ASN A 115 6.37 5.06 14.74
CA ASN A 115 6.02 5.98 13.68
C ASN A 115 4.73 6.73 14.05
N GLU A 116 4.74 8.06 13.94
CA GLU A 116 3.57 8.93 14.17
C GLU A 116 2.71 9.06 12.90
N ASN A 117 3.35 8.97 11.74
CA ASN A 117 2.75 9.11 10.42
C ASN A 117 3.43 8.17 9.42
N MET A 118 2.83 8.02 8.24
CA MET A 118 3.44 7.29 7.13
C MET A 118 3.04 7.86 5.78
N ASN A 119 3.85 7.56 4.75
CA ASN A 119 3.46 7.74 3.36
C ASN A 119 3.16 6.37 2.74
N LEU A 120 2.21 6.35 1.79
CA LEU A 120 1.79 5.17 1.06
C LEU A 120 1.85 5.44 -0.44
N LEU A 121 2.30 4.45 -1.19
CA LEU A 121 2.19 4.37 -2.65
C LEU A 121 1.50 3.06 -2.96
N ILE A 122 0.33 3.15 -3.58
CA ILE A 122 -0.47 2.02 -4.03
C ILE A 122 -0.28 1.92 -5.54
N GLU A 123 0.39 0.87 -5.98
CA GLU A 123 0.49 0.55 -7.41
C GLU A 123 -0.74 -0.26 -7.83
N LEU A 124 -1.33 0.11 -8.95
CA LEU A 124 -2.51 -0.52 -9.52
C LEU A 124 -2.15 -1.30 -10.80
N ALA A 125 -2.85 -2.40 -11.03
CA ALA A 125 -2.81 -3.16 -12.26
C ALA A 125 -4.23 -3.37 -12.80
N PRO A 126 -4.40 -3.61 -14.11
CA PRO A 126 -5.62 -4.23 -14.66
C PRO A 126 -5.97 -5.50 -13.89
N LEU A 127 -7.27 -5.76 -13.73
CA LEU A 127 -7.73 -6.95 -13.02
C LEU A 127 -7.35 -8.26 -13.75
N GLU A 128 -7.29 -8.25 -15.09
CA GLU A 128 -6.88 -9.42 -15.89
C GLU A 128 -5.48 -9.94 -15.54
N ASP A 129 -4.50 -9.05 -15.28
CA ASP A 129 -3.10 -9.42 -15.01
C ASP A 129 -2.96 -10.33 -13.77
N VAL A 130 -3.87 -10.19 -12.80
CA VAL A 130 -3.87 -11.00 -11.58
C VAL A 130 -4.53 -12.36 -11.78
N GLN A 131 -5.51 -12.46 -12.69
CA GLN A 131 -6.18 -13.72 -12.99
C GLN A 131 -5.24 -14.68 -13.74
N ASP A 132 -4.40 -14.15 -14.64
CA ASP A 132 -3.40 -14.96 -15.36
C ASP A 132 -2.29 -15.47 -14.44
N THR A 133 -1.88 -14.66 -13.46
CA THR A 133 -0.89 -15.09 -12.46
C THR A 133 -1.39 -16.30 -11.63
N ARG A 134 -2.68 -16.32 -11.27
CA ARG A 134 -3.29 -17.46 -10.54
C ARG A 134 -3.46 -18.73 -11.37
N ARG A 135 -3.55 -18.62 -12.69
CA ARG A 135 -3.62 -19.80 -13.59
C ARG A 135 -2.25 -20.45 -13.77
N ARG A 136 -1.18 -19.67 -13.82
CA ARG A 136 0.19 -20.17 -14.02
C ARG A 136 0.78 -20.87 -12.80
N SER A 137 0.40 -20.52 -11.58
CA SER A 137 0.88 -21.16 -10.35
C SER A 137 0.17 -22.47 -9.97
N ARG A 138 -0.75 -22.94 -10.81
CA ARG A 138 -1.54 -24.19 -10.62
C ARG A 138 -1.18 -25.30 -11.60
N LEU A 139 -0.20 -25.07 -12.48
CA LEU A 139 0.36 -26.03 -13.44
C LEU A 139 1.79 -26.39 -13.02
#